data_AF-A0A1Q2D332-F1
#
_entry.id   AF-A0A1Q2D332-F1
#
_cell.length_a   1.000
_cell.length_b   1.000
_cell.length_c   1.000
_cell.angle_alpha   90.00
_cell.angle_beta   90.00
_cell.angle_gamma   90.00
#
_symmetry.space_group_name_H-M   'P 1'
#
loop_
_entity.id
_entity.type
_entity.pdbx_description
1 polymer ?
#
loop_
_entity_poly.entity_id
_entity_poly.type
_entity_poly.pdbx_seq_one_letter_code
_entity_poly.pdbx_strand_id
1 'polypeptide(L)' 'MSRTARTHENGADLMLLQVRISPATREAVIRAADKTKVSWSYYVDQLISRHLLEDGELPEIPNPKAQRGQELPIDAAA' A
#
# COMPACT_ATOMS: atom_id res chain seq x y z
N MET A 1 16.86 24.28 -1.22
CA MET A 1 15.71 24.29 -2.16
C MET A 1 14.62 23.41 -1.57
N SER A 2 13.73 23.99 -0.76
CA SER A 2 12.65 23.25 -0.09
C SER A 2 11.49 23.04 -1.05
N ARG A 3 11.12 21.78 -1.26
CA ARG A 3 10.05 21.36 -2.18
C ARG A 3 8.71 21.67 -1.51
N THR A 4 7.97 22.60 -2.08
CA THR A 4 6.66 23.05 -1.60
C THR A 4 5.69 21.87 -1.56
N ALA A 5 5.32 21.43 -0.37
CA ALA A 5 4.16 20.58 -0.16
C ALA A 5 2.95 21.35 -0.70
N ARG A 6 2.25 20.80 -1.70
CA ARG A 6 0.98 21.38 -2.13
C ARG A 6 -0.01 21.08 -1.01
N THR A 7 -0.24 22.08 -0.17
CA THR A 7 -1.28 22.06 0.84
C THR A 7 -2.62 21.87 0.13
N HIS A 8 -3.25 20.71 0.29
CA HIS A 8 -4.64 20.52 -0.11
C HIS A 8 -5.51 21.42 0.79
N GLU A 9 -6.61 21.94 0.24
CA GLU A 9 -7.46 23.00 0.79
C GLU A 9 -8.13 22.68 2.15
N ASN A 10 -7.87 21.50 2.72
CA ASN A 10 -8.36 21.03 4.02
C ASN A 10 -7.27 20.96 5.11
N GLY A 11 -6.08 21.51 4.89
CA GLY A 11 -5.09 21.75 5.96
C GLY A 11 -4.43 20.51 6.58
N ALA A 12 -4.66 19.31 6.05
CA ALA A 12 -3.92 18.13 6.44
C ALA A 12 -2.70 17.97 5.52
N ASP A 13 -1.51 18.04 6.11
CA ASP A 13 -0.27 17.72 5.39
C ASP A 13 -0.29 16.25 4.96
N LEU A 14 -0.21 16.02 3.65
CA LEU A 14 -0.07 14.67 3.11
C LEU A 14 1.30 14.10 3.49
N MET A 15 1.32 12.87 4.01
CA MET A 15 2.54 12.15 4.36
C MET A 15 2.87 11.10 3.30
N LEU A 16 4.17 10.87 3.06
CA LEU A 16 4.62 9.84 2.14
C LEU A 16 4.52 8.45 2.80
N LEU A 17 3.64 7.60 2.26
CA LEU A 17 3.58 6.17 2.62
C LEU A 17 4.52 5.35 1.73
N GLN A 18 5.56 4.77 2.31
CA GLN A 18 6.47 3.85 1.62
C GLN A 18 6.14 2.41 1.99
N VAL A 19 5.72 1.60 0.99
CA VAL A 19 5.34 0.20 1.19
C VAL A 19 5.94 -0.69 0.11
N ARG A 20 6.23 -1.94 0.46
CA ARG A 20 6.55 -2.99 -0.49
C ARG A 20 5.28 -3.75 -0.83
N ILE A 21 4.98 -3.88 -2.11
CA ILE A 21 3.82 -4.62 -2.62
C ILE A 21 4.24 -5.55 -3.74
N SER A 22 3.46 -6.60 -3.98
CA SER A 22 3.72 -7.49 -5.12
C SER A 22 3.53 -6.73 -6.44
N PRO A 23 4.23 -7.12 -7.53
CA PRO A 23 4.00 -6.53 -8.86
C PRO A 23 2.54 -6.65 -9.31
N ALA A 24 1.89 -7.79 -9.03
CA ALA A 24 0.49 -8.01 -9.36
C ALA A 24 -0.45 -7.04 -8.62
N THR A 25 -0.20 -6.80 -7.33
CA THR A 25 -0.96 -5.82 -6.53
C THR A 25 -0.77 -4.41 -7.07
N ARG A 26 0.47 -4.03 -7.40
CA ARG A 26 0.77 -2.71 -8.00
C ARG A 26 -0.02 -2.49 -9.28
N GLU A 27 0.01 -3.46 -10.18
CA GLU A 27 -0.71 -3.43 -11.45
C GLU A 27 -2.23 -3.32 -11.26
N ALA A 28 -2.79 -4.03 -10.28
CA ALA A 28 -4.21 -3.95 -9.95
C ALA A 28 -4.61 -2.54 -9.46
N VAL A 29 -3.80 -1.93 -8.59
CA VAL A 29 -4.04 -0.57 -8.07
C VAL A 29 -3.99 0.46 -9.20
N ILE A 30 -2.99 0.38 -10.08
CA ILE A 30 -2.85 1.32 -11.22
C ILE A 30 -4.06 1.21 -12.14
N ARG A 31 -4.45 0.00 -12.54
CA ARG A 31 -5.63 -0.19 -13.42
C ARG A 31 -6.92 0.33 -12.77
N ALA A 32 -7.09 0.14 -11.47
CA ALA A 32 -8.27 0.62 -10.76
C ALA A 32 -8.29 2.15 -10.70
N ALA A 33 -7.15 2.78 -10.39
CA ALA A 33 -7.00 4.23 -10.39
C ALA A 33 -7.30 4.83 -11.77
N ASP A 34 -6.78 4.23 -12.85
CA ASP A 34 -7.02 4.63 -14.24
C ASP A 34 -8.50 4.55 -14.60
N LYS A 35 -9.19 3.46 -14.22
CA LYS A 35 -10.64 3.30 -14.44
C LYS A 35 -11.45 4.40 -13.76
N THR A 36 -11.01 4.85 -12.59
CA THR A 36 -11.63 5.96 -11.84
C THR A 36 -11.14 7.34 -12.26
N LYS A 37 -10.14 7.43 -13.16
CA LYS A 37 -9.49 8.67 -13.60
C LYS A 37 -8.87 9.49 -12.47
N VAL A 38 -8.35 8.84 -11.45
CA VAL A 38 -7.66 9.48 -10.32
C VAL A 38 -6.21 9.00 -10.24
N SER A 39 -5.37 9.74 -9.51
CA SER A 39 -3.99 9.28 -9.28
C SER A 39 -3.99 8.02 -8.41
N TRP A 40 -3.01 7.14 -8.61
CA TRP A 40 -2.88 5.93 -7.79
C TRP A 40 -2.73 6.25 -6.29
N SER A 41 -2.04 7.34 -5.94
CA SER A 41 -1.87 7.78 -4.55
C SER A 41 -3.20 8.20 -3.93
N TYR A 42 -4.02 8.94 -4.68
CA TYR A 42 -5.37 9.30 -4.24
C TYR A 42 -6.27 8.07 -4.14
N TYR A 43 -6.18 7.14 -5.09
CA TYR A 43 -6.95 5.90 -5.04
C TYR A 43 -6.65 5.08 -3.78
N VAL A 44 -5.37 4.93 -3.43
CA VAL A 44 -4.95 4.22 -2.21
C VAL A 44 -5.42 4.94 -0.95
N ASP A 45 -5.27 6.26 -0.89
CA ASP A 45 -5.74 7.07 0.24
C ASP A 45 -7.25 6.94 0.45
N GLN A 46 -8.05 7.00 -0.62
CA GLN A 46 -9.50 6.81 -0.53
C GLN A 46 -9.89 5.37 -0.17
N LEU A 47 -9.14 4.37 -0.64
CA LEU A 47 -9.37 2.98 -0.25
C LEU A 47 -9.17 2.76 1.26
N ILE A 48 -8.12 3.36 1.83
CA ILE A 48 -7.83 3.31 3.27
C ILE A 48 -8.89 4.10 4.04
N SER A 49 -9.19 5.32 3.59
CA SER A 49 -10.20 6.18 4.20
C SER A 49 -11.57 5.53 4.22
N ARG A 50 -11.93 4.78 3.17
CA ARG A 50 -13.19 4.03 3.12
C ARG A 50 -13.32 3.02 4.26
N HIS A 51 -12.29 2.22 4.52
CA HIS A 51 -12.29 1.28 5.65
C HIS A 51 -12.44 2.01 6.99
N LEU A 52 -11.73 3.12 7.19
CA LEU A 52 -11.88 3.91 8.41
C LEU A 52 -13.28 4.51 8.58
N LEU A 53 -13.94 4.92 7.48
CA LEU A 53 -15.28 5.50 7.52
C LEU A 53 -16.39 4.44 7.67
N GLU A 54 -16.25 3.29 7.02
CA GLU A 54 -17.24 2.22 7.03
C GLU A 54 -17.14 1.35 8.29
N ASP A 55 -15.91 0.97 8.67
CA ASP A 55 -15.64 0.01 9.75
C ASP A 55 -15.17 0.69 11.05
N GLY A 56 -14.82 1.98 11.01
CA GLY A 56 -14.26 2.71 12.15
C GLY A 56 -12.76 2.44 12.39
N GLU A 57 -12.22 1.40 11.75
CA GLU A 57 -10.83 0.97 11.87
C GLU A 57 -10.32 0.30 10.58
N LEU A 58 -9.01 0.09 10.48
CA LEU A 58 -8.45 -0.72 9.40
C LEU A 58 -8.60 -2.21 9.73
N PRO A 59 -8.87 -3.07 8.73
CA PRO A 59 -9.08 -4.48 8.97
C PRO A 59 -7.84 -5.14 9.58
N GLU A 60 -8.06 -6.02 10.57
CA GLU A 60 -7.00 -6.85 11.13
C GLU A 60 -6.49 -7.83 10.06
N ILE A 61 -5.21 -7.71 9.72
CA ILE A 61 -4.55 -8.67 8.83
C ILE A 61 -3.76 -9.66 9.71
N PRO A 62 -4.05 -10.97 9.63
CA PRO A 62 -3.33 -11.95 10.41
C PRO A 62 -1.85 -11.91 10.04
N ASN A 63 -0.98 -11.98 11.06
CA ASN A 63 0.46 -11.99 10.83
C ASN A 63 0.81 -13.16 9.88
N PRO A 64 1.42 -12.89 8.71
CA PRO A 64 1.89 -13.95 7.85
C PRO A 64 2.92 -14.74 8.64
N LYS A 65 2.53 -15.92 9.16
CA LYS A 65 3.45 -16.80 9.88
C LYS A 65 4.71 -16.91 9.04
N ALA A 66 5.83 -16.42 9.57
CA ALA A 66 7.11 -16.68 8.94
C ALA A 66 7.22 -18.19 8.75
N GLN A 67 7.53 -18.64 7.53
CA GLN A 67 7.99 -20.00 7.30
C GLN A 67 9.36 -20.16 7.98
N ARG A 68 9.39 -20.12 9.32
CA ARG A 68 10.54 -20.54 10.11
C ARG A 68 10.59 -22.05 10.01
N GLY A 69 11.59 -22.56 9.30
CA GLY A 69 11.93 -23.99 9.29
C GLY A 69 11.71 -24.74 7.97
N GLN A 70 11.43 -24.06 6.86
CA GLN A 70 11.63 -24.72 5.57
C GLN A 70 13.14 -24.63 5.24
N GLU A 71 13.89 -25.65 5.66
CA GLU A 71 15.24 -25.88 5.14
C GLU A 71 15.13 -25.96 3.62
N LEU A 72 15.57 -24.89 2.95
CA LEU A 72 15.84 -24.97 1.52
C LEU A 72 16.90 -26.08 1.37
N PRO A 73 16.66 -27.11 0.56
CA PRO A 73 17.71 -28.07 0.24
C PRO A 73 18.80 -27.29 -0.49
N ILE A 74 19.81 -26.83 0.24
CA ILE A 74 21.03 -26.36 -0.37
C ILE A 74 21.72 -27.66 -0.76
N ASP A 75 21.53 -28.07 -2.01
CA ASP A 75 22.27 -29.18 -2.58
C ASP A 75 23.74 -28.76 -2.55
N ALA A 76 24.50 -29.31 -1.60
CA ALA A 76 25.93 -29.13 -1.52
C ALA A 76 26.54 -29.95 -2.66
N ALA A 77 26.41 -29.44 -3.89
CA ALA A 77 27.06 -30.03 -5.05
C ALA A 77 28.58 -29.85 -4.88
N ALA A 78 29.24 -31.01 -4.84
CA ALA A 78 30.66 -31.27 -4.62
C ALA A 78 31.61 -30.60 -5.62
#